data_AF-A0A7W1Z3M3-F1
#
_entry.id   AF-A0A7W1Z3M3-F1
#
_cell.length_a   1.000
_cell.length_b   1.000
_cell.length_c   1.000
_cell.angle_alpha   90.00
_cell.angle_beta   90.00
_cell.angle_gamma   90.00
#
_symmetry.space_group_name_H-M   'P 1'
#
loop_
_entity.id
_entity.type
_entity.pdbx_description
1 polymer ?
#
loop_
_entity_poly.entity_id
_entity_poly.type
_entity_poly.pdbx_seq_one_letter_code
_entity_poly.pdbx_strand_id
1 'polypeptide(L)'
;MTQETSLLTADNTAVEQVNGRKAAVAGATTKMMGHNPEPTPSPTASAPDASQRARVATATFGEIVALLSFSPVFKHLSLADLEWLVIPALATNQVTTVRGKLKDQEGLTIPLGLALWAHVSEDVDKKLEAQQQASMPFRLAPHEWKSGEIPWLLAVLAPKEVTQALVKKLEETVFKDKTTNDFPLAKWE
;
A
#
# COMPACT_ATOMS: atom_id res chain seq x y z
N MET A 1 17.64 7.13 39.64
CA MET A 1 16.36 7.61 39.06
C MET A 1 16.59 7.90 37.59
N THR A 2 15.56 7.69 36.75
CA THR A 2 15.52 7.80 35.26
C THR A 2 15.66 6.42 34.59
N GLN A 3 14.59 5.63 34.57
CA GLN A 3 13.45 5.60 33.63
C GLN A 3 13.74 4.69 32.43
N GLU A 4 13.20 3.47 32.57
CA GLU A 4 12.95 2.46 31.56
C GLU A 4 11.77 2.95 30.69
N THR A 5 11.93 2.95 29.36
CA THR A 5 10.80 3.19 28.44
C THR A 5 10.98 2.31 27.21
N SER A 6 10.68 1.02 27.38
CA SER A 6 10.61 0.04 26.30
C SER A 6 9.15 -0.15 25.89
N LEU A 7 8.65 0.79 25.07
CA LEU A 7 7.21 0.91 24.75
C LEU A 7 6.81 0.39 23.38
N LEU A 8 7.50 -0.57 22.76
CA LEU A 8 6.94 -1.33 21.63
C LEU A 8 7.35 -2.79 21.73
N THR A 9 6.37 -3.69 21.59
CA THR A 9 6.60 -5.11 21.38
C THR A 9 5.73 -5.45 20.19
N ALA A 10 6.37 -5.71 19.05
CA ALA A 10 5.67 -6.14 17.85
C ALA A 10 5.19 -7.56 18.06
N ASP A 11 3.89 -7.73 18.37
CA ASP A 11 3.24 -9.02 18.29
C ASP A 11 3.07 -9.40 16.81
N ASN A 12 3.78 -10.43 16.37
CA ASN A 12 3.95 -10.78 14.96
C ASN A 12 2.78 -11.61 14.39
N THR A 13 1.59 -11.47 14.98
CA THR A 13 0.42 -12.30 14.62
C THR A 13 -0.72 -11.41 14.15
N ALA A 14 -1.15 -11.66 12.91
CA ALA A 14 -2.28 -11.04 12.18
C ALA A 14 -1.91 -9.88 11.25
N VAL A 15 -1.28 -10.22 10.12
CA VAL A 15 -1.41 -9.43 8.90
C VAL A 15 -2.59 -9.99 8.11
N GLU A 16 -3.77 -9.44 8.34
CA GLU A 16 -4.99 -9.81 7.63
C GLU A 16 -4.91 -9.28 6.19
N GLN A 17 -4.86 -10.23 5.24
CA GLN A 17 -4.89 -10.00 3.80
C GLN A 17 -6.35 -9.91 3.35
N VAL A 18 -6.78 -8.76 2.83
CA VAL A 18 -8.11 -8.62 2.18
C VAL A 18 -7.89 -8.41 0.68
N ASN A 19 -7.68 -9.49 -0.08
CA ASN A 19 -8.24 -9.61 -1.42
C ASN A 19 -8.10 -11.01 -2.05
N GLY A 20 -9.22 -11.55 -2.57
CA GLY A 20 -9.19 -12.50 -3.68
C GLY A 20 -9.99 -13.79 -3.54
N ARG A 21 -11.16 -13.85 -4.19
CA ARG A 21 -11.73 -15.05 -4.85
C ARG A 21 -12.82 -14.60 -5.85
N LYS A 22 -12.47 -14.45 -7.13
CA LYS A 22 -12.48 -15.44 -8.24
C LYS A 22 -13.89 -15.68 -8.80
N ALA A 23 -14.18 -14.99 -9.91
CA ALA A 23 -15.33 -15.25 -10.77
C ALA A 23 -15.11 -16.56 -11.56
N ALA A 24 -16.14 -17.39 -11.65
CA ALA A 24 -16.22 -18.52 -12.56
C ALA A 24 -17.45 -18.34 -13.46
N VAL A 25 -17.24 -18.52 -14.75
CA VAL A 25 -18.22 -18.48 -15.84
C VAL A 25 -18.77 -19.88 -16.12
N ALA A 26 -20.03 -19.89 -16.60
CA ALA A 26 -20.66 -20.81 -17.57
C ALA A 26 -21.88 -21.62 -17.06
N GLY A 27 -22.96 -21.56 -17.85
CA GLY A 27 -24.03 -22.57 -17.87
C GLY A 27 -25.44 -22.02 -17.96
N ALA A 28 -25.90 -21.65 -19.17
CA ALA A 28 -27.30 -21.34 -19.45
C ALA A 28 -28.14 -22.63 -19.63
N THR A 29 -29.40 -22.63 -19.18
CA THR A 29 -30.51 -23.31 -19.89
C THR A 29 -31.87 -22.76 -19.42
N THR A 30 -32.68 -22.39 -20.41
CA THR A 30 -34.02 -21.81 -20.35
C THR A 30 -35.10 -22.84 -20.00
N LYS A 31 -36.11 -22.46 -19.19
CA LYS A 31 -37.47 -23.02 -19.29
C LYS A 31 -38.54 -21.99 -18.89
N MET A 32 -39.53 -21.85 -19.77
CA MET A 32 -40.61 -20.86 -19.79
C MET A 32 -41.71 -21.14 -18.74
N MET A 33 -42.38 -20.09 -18.23
CA MET A 33 -43.85 -19.85 -18.30
C MET A 33 -44.28 -18.75 -17.30
N GLY A 34 -44.98 -17.70 -17.76
CA GLY A 34 -46.15 -17.14 -17.05
C GLY A 34 -46.01 -15.91 -16.13
N HIS A 35 -46.67 -14.83 -16.56
CA HIS A 35 -47.27 -13.72 -15.79
C HIS A 35 -46.39 -12.53 -15.35
N ASN A 36 -46.58 -11.40 -16.04
CA ASN A 36 -46.19 -10.06 -15.62
C ASN A 36 -47.36 -9.38 -14.91
N PRO A 37 -47.11 -8.73 -13.76
CA PRO A 37 -47.62 -7.37 -13.58
C PRO A 37 -46.46 -6.39 -13.30
N GLU A 38 -46.69 -5.16 -13.75
CA GLU A 38 -45.88 -3.93 -13.71
C GLU A 38 -44.78 -3.79 -12.62
N PRO A 39 -43.63 -3.16 -12.95
CA PRO A 39 -42.48 -3.11 -12.05
C PRO A 39 -42.67 -2.09 -10.91
N THR A 40 -42.90 -2.58 -9.71
CA THR A 40 -42.46 -1.88 -8.49
C THR A 40 -40.95 -1.65 -8.54
N PRO A 41 -40.43 -0.43 -8.29
CA PRO A 41 -39.00 -0.22 -8.15
C PRO A 41 -38.55 -0.78 -6.80
N SER A 42 -38.34 -2.09 -6.73
CA SER A 42 -37.51 -2.69 -5.69
C SER A 42 -36.12 -2.06 -5.76
N PRO A 43 -35.48 -1.77 -4.62
CA PRO A 43 -34.20 -1.08 -4.60
C PRO A 43 -33.21 -1.98 -5.34
N THR A 44 -32.77 -1.51 -6.51
CA THR A 44 -31.62 -2.06 -7.21
C THR A 44 -30.53 -2.28 -6.18
N ALA A 45 -30.18 -3.56 -5.96
CA ALA A 45 -28.94 -3.97 -5.33
C ALA A 45 -27.80 -3.33 -6.14
N SER A 46 -27.48 -2.09 -5.78
CA SER A 46 -26.51 -1.25 -6.45
C SER A 46 -25.14 -1.80 -6.07
N ALA A 47 -24.31 -2.05 -7.08
CA ALA A 47 -23.02 -2.71 -6.94
C ALA A 47 -22.21 -2.17 -5.75
N PRO A 48 -21.73 -3.02 -4.82
CA PRO A 48 -20.84 -2.62 -3.74
C PRO A 48 -19.42 -2.23 -4.22
N ASP A 49 -19.20 -1.97 -5.51
CA ASP A 49 -17.85 -1.97 -6.06
C ASP A 49 -17.18 -0.59 -6.11
N ALA A 50 -17.78 0.43 -6.72
CA ALA A 50 -17.05 1.68 -6.97
C ALA A 50 -16.96 2.59 -5.72
N SER A 51 -18.09 2.86 -5.06
CA SER A 51 -18.12 3.75 -3.88
C SER A 51 -17.35 3.17 -2.70
N GLN A 52 -17.41 1.84 -2.51
CA GLN A 52 -16.68 1.18 -1.43
C GLN A 52 -15.17 1.17 -1.69
N ARG A 53 -14.74 0.88 -2.92
CA ARG A 53 -13.31 1.00 -3.31
C ARG A 53 -12.79 2.43 -3.13
N ALA A 54 -13.58 3.43 -3.52
CA ALA A 54 -13.22 4.83 -3.31
C ALA A 54 -13.06 5.16 -1.82
N ARG A 55 -14.00 4.72 -0.96
CA ARG A 55 -13.91 4.91 0.50
C ARG A 55 -12.66 4.24 1.09
N VAL A 56 -12.36 3.02 0.67
CA VAL A 56 -11.15 2.30 1.12
C VAL A 56 -9.90 3.05 0.65
N ALA A 57 -9.84 3.48 -0.61
CA ALA A 57 -8.71 4.25 -1.13
C ALA A 57 -8.50 5.56 -0.37
N THR A 58 -9.57 6.30 -0.07
CA THR A 58 -9.49 7.53 0.74
C THR A 58 -9.04 7.24 2.18
N ALA A 59 -9.52 6.17 2.79
CA ALA A 59 -9.09 5.76 4.13
C ALA A 59 -7.59 5.37 4.15
N THR A 60 -7.15 4.59 3.17
CA THR A 60 -5.73 4.21 3.02
C THR A 60 -4.86 5.43 2.72
N PHE A 61 -5.33 6.37 1.89
CA PHE A 61 -4.61 7.63 1.66
C PHE A 61 -4.42 8.39 2.97
N GLY A 62 -5.49 8.60 3.75
CA GLY A 62 -5.41 9.28 5.04
C GLY A 62 -4.46 8.59 6.02
N GLU A 63 -4.44 7.26 6.04
CA GLU A 63 -3.49 6.48 6.82
C GLU A 63 -2.03 6.70 6.39
N ILE A 64 -1.77 6.72 5.09
CA ILE A 64 -0.44 7.00 4.53
C ILE A 64 0.00 8.42 4.91
N VAL A 65 -0.88 9.42 4.81
CA VAL A 65 -0.58 10.79 5.22
C VAL A 65 -0.24 10.88 6.71
N ALA A 66 -0.99 10.17 7.55
CA ALA A 66 -0.71 10.10 8.99
C ALA A 66 0.70 9.53 9.25
N LEU A 67 1.08 8.42 8.59
CA LEU A 67 2.40 7.83 8.68
C LEU A 67 3.52 8.77 8.20
N LEU A 68 3.31 9.46 7.07
CA LEU A 68 4.26 10.41 6.51
C LEU A 68 4.47 11.61 7.44
N SER A 69 3.42 12.05 8.14
CA SER A 69 3.46 13.16 9.10
C SER A 69 4.36 12.85 10.32
N PHE A 70 4.52 11.57 10.68
CA PHE A 70 5.43 11.14 11.74
C PHE A 70 6.89 11.09 11.29
N SER A 71 7.18 11.11 9.98
CA SER A 71 8.55 11.03 9.47
C SER A 71 9.19 12.41 9.31
N PRO A 72 10.37 12.68 9.88
CA PRO A 72 11.06 13.96 9.70
C PRO A 72 11.44 14.26 8.25
N VAL A 73 11.64 13.21 7.44
CA VAL A 73 12.00 13.32 6.01
C VAL A 73 10.79 13.71 5.16
N PHE A 74 9.60 13.20 5.49
CA PHE A 74 8.41 13.33 4.66
C PHE A 74 7.36 14.31 5.18
N LYS A 75 7.45 14.76 6.45
CA LYS A 75 6.50 15.69 7.06
C LYS A 75 6.37 17.06 6.37
N HIS A 76 7.35 17.43 5.55
CA HIS A 76 7.37 18.69 4.80
C HIS A 76 7.05 18.52 3.31
N LEU A 77 6.65 17.32 2.87
CA LEU A 77 6.20 17.12 1.50
C LEU A 77 5.02 18.06 1.20
N SER A 78 5.07 18.70 0.03
CA SER A 78 3.92 19.44 -0.46
C SER A 78 2.77 18.49 -0.78
N LEU A 79 1.54 19.00 -0.75
CA LEU A 79 0.37 18.20 -1.14
C LEU A 79 0.51 17.67 -2.59
N ALA A 80 1.09 18.46 -3.48
CA ALA A 80 1.37 18.03 -4.85
C ALA A 80 2.35 16.86 -4.90
N ASP A 81 3.46 16.91 -4.15
CA ASP A 81 4.40 15.78 -4.11
C ASP A 81 3.76 14.53 -3.49
N LEU A 82 2.89 14.71 -2.48
CA LEU A 82 2.14 13.61 -1.88
C LEU A 82 1.17 12.96 -2.88
N GLU A 83 0.41 13.75 -3.63
CA GLU A 83 -0.48 13.23 -4.67
C GLU A 83 0.31 12.44 -5.72
N TRP A 84 1.45 12.98 -6.16
CA TRP A 84 2.34 12.32 -7.11
C TRP A 84 2.96 11.02 -6.59
N LEU A 85 3.21 10.91 -5.29
CA LEU A 85 3.78 9.71 -4.67
C LEU A 85 2.72 8.66 -4.34
N VAL A 86 1.59 9.06 -3.76
CA VAL A 86 0.65 8.12 -3.12
C VAL A 86 -0.45 7.66 -4.08
N ILE A 87 -0.95 8.55 -4.95
CA ILE A 87 -2.06 8.18 -5.85
C ILE A 87 -1.65 7.08 -6.83
N PRO A 88 -0.48 7.13 -7.49
CA PRO A 88 -0.06 6.05 -8.37
C PRO A 88 0.18 4.74 -7.62
N ALA A 89 0.75 4.80 -6.41
CA ALA A 89 0.96 3.62 -5.57
C ALA A 89 -0.35 2.90 -5.23
N LEU A 90 -1.38 3.67 -4.85
CA LEU A 90 -2.71 3.15 -4.58
C LEU A 90 -3.36 2.59 -5.85
N ALA A 91 -3.23 3.30 -6.98
CA ALA A 91 -3.81 2.88 -8.26
C ALA A 91 -3.21 1.58 -8.78
N THR A 92 -1.91 1.34 -8.55
CA THR A 92 -1.21 0.11 -8.95
C THR A 92 -1.21 -0.98 -7.88
N ASN A 93 -1.76 -0.70 -6.69
CA ASN A 93 -1.74 -1.56 -5.52
C ASN A 93 -0.31 -1.94 -5.08
N GLN A 94 0.64 -1.00 -5.23
CA GLN A 94 2.04 -1.16 -4.86
C GLN A 94 2.37 -0.39 -3.57
N VAL A 95 1.50 -0.58 -2.59
CA VAL A 95 1.60 -0.01 -1.25
C VAL A 95 1.20 -1.05 -0.23
N THR A 96 1.89 -1.06 0.90
CA THR A 96 1.54 -1.89 2.05
C THR A 96 1.66 -1.07 3.32
N THR A 97 0.69 -1.22 4.21
CA THR A 97 0.75 -0.62 5.54
C THR A 97 0.75 -1.72 6.60
N VAL A 98 1.45 -1.47 7.69
CA VAL A 98 1.46 -2.33 8.87
C VAL A 98 0.85 -1.55 10.01
N ARG A 99 -0.10 -2.19 10.67
CA ARG A 99 -0.73 -1.66 11.88
C ARG A 99 -0.22 -2.44 13.08
N GLY A 100 -0.07 -1.76 14.21
CA GLY A 100 0.24 -2.38 15.49
C GLY A 100 -0.71 -1.94 16.58
N LYS A 101 -0.75 -2.70 17.67
CA LYS A 101 -1.56 -2.42 18.84
C LYS A 101 -0.81 -1.47 19.77
N LEU A 102 -1.51 -0.51 20.34
CA LEU A 102 -0.95 0.31 21.42
C LEU A 102 -1.07 -0.47 22.74
N LYS A 103 0.03 -0.56 23.50
CA LYS A 103 0.09 -1.34 24.76
C LYS A 103 -0.96 -0.89 25.79
N ASP A 104 -1.38 0.37 25.73
CA ASP A 104 -2.30 1.01 26.70
C ASP A 104 -3.77 1.10 26.23
N GLN A 105 -4.10 0.66 25.01
CA GLN A 105 -5.47 0.76 24.48
C GLN A 105 -5.86 -0.55 23.79
N GLU A 106 -6.54 -1.44 24.53
CA GLU A 106 -7.07 -2.68 23.97
C GLU A 106 -8.02 -2.38 22.81
N GLY A 107 -7.74 -2.97 21.64
CA GLY A 107 -8.56 -2.87 20.44
C GLY A 107 -8.21 -1.72 19.49
N LEU A 108 -7.43 -0.72 19.91
CA LEU A 108 -6.99 0.35 19.00
C LEU A 108 -5.70 -0.05 18.29
N THR A 109 -5.79 -0.23 16.97
CA THR A 109 -4.61 -0.41 16.11
C THR A 109 -4.28 0.90 15.42
N ILE A 110 -3.00 1.27 15.47
CA ILE A 110 -2.49 2.45 14.77
C ILE A 110 -1.58 2.01 13.63
N PRO A 111 -1.52 2.78 12.54
CA PRO A 111 -0.53 2.54 11.51
C PRO A 111 0.87 2.78 12.07
N LEU A 112 1.74 1.78 11.95
CA LEU A 112 3.15 1.84 12.40
C LEU A 112 4.14 1.74 11.24
N GLY A 113 3.70 1.23 10.10
CA GLY A 113 4.57 0.98 8.96
C GLY A 113 3.92 1.30 7.62
N LEU A 114 4.71 1.85 6.70
CA LEU A 114 4.41 2.08 5.30
C LEU A 114 5.57 1.53 4.46
N ALA A 115 5.25 0.85 3.37
CA ALA A 115 6.20 0.68 2.29
C ALA A 115 5.52 0.92 0.93
N LEU A 116 6.22 1.66 0.07
CA LEU A 116 5.82 2.04 -1.28
C LEU A 116 6.85 1.51 -2.26
N TRP A 117 6.39 0.82 -3.30
CA TRP A 117 7.25 0.29 -4.35
C TRP A 117 6.66 0.55 -5.74
N ALA A 118 7.47 0.36 -6.76
CA ALA A 118 7.08 0.41 -8.16
C ALA A 118 7.69 -0.76 -8.92
N HIS A 119 7.01 -1.24 -9.95
CA HIS A 119 7.56 -2.18 -10.93
C HIS A 119 7.83 -1.42 -12.23
N VAL A 120 9.11 -1.24 -12.54
CA VAL A 120 9.56 -0.37 -13.62
C VAL A 120 10.20 -1.15 -14.77
N SER A 121 10.26 -0.53 -15.94
CA SER A 121 11.03 -1.03 -17.09
C SER A 121 12.52 -0.73 -16.95
N GLU A 122 13.35 -1.34 -17.80
CA GLU A 122 14.81 -1.12 -17.83
C GLU A 122 15.21 0.34 -18.09
N ASP A 123 14.44 1.08 -18.90
CA ASP A 123 14.70 2.50 -19.15
C ASP A 123 14.47 3.36 -17.90
N VAL A 124 13.40 3.06 -17.16
CA VAL A 124 13.05 3.77 -15.93
C VAL A 124 13.98 3.37 -14.79
N ASP A 125 14.40 2.11 -14.73
CA ASP A 125 15.40 1.60 -13.80
C ASP A 125 16.70 2.42 -13.88
N LYS A 126 17.30 2.54 -15.08
CA LYS A 126 18.50 3.39 -15.29
C LYS A 126 18.29 4.84 -14.89
N LYS A 127 17.09 5.38 -15.12
CA LYS A 127 16.74 6.74 -14.67
C LYS A 127 16.78 6.83 -13.15
N LEU A 128 16.16 5.89 -12.45
CA LEU A 128 16.13 5.86 -10.98
C LEU A 128 17.53 5.64 -10.39
N GLU A 129 18.36 4.77 -10.98
CA GLU A 129 19.77 4.60 -10.60
C GLU A 129 20.54 5.93 -10.69
N ALA A 130 20.36 6.67 -11.79
CA ALA A 130 20.99 7.99 -11.95
C ALA A 130 20.49 9.01 -10.90
N GLN A 131 19.20 8.98 -10.56
CA GLN A 131 18.65 9.82 -9.48
C GLN A 131 19.26 9.45 -8.13
N GLN A 132 19.40 8.16 -7.84
CA GLN A 132 20.01 7.65 -6.60
C GLN A 132 21.47 8.11 -6.48
N GLN A 133 22.27 7.93 -7.55
CA GLN A 133 23.66 8.35 -7.59
C GLN A 133 23.83 9.86 -7.40
N ALA A 134 22.89 10.64 -7.92
CA ALA A 134 22.85 12.09 -7.75
C ALA A 134 22.24 12.54 -6.42
N SER A 135 21.86 11.62 -5.52
CA SER A 135 21.12 11.89 -4.27
C SER A 135 19.87 12.76 -4.48
N MET A 136 19.22 12.60 -5.64
CA MET A 136 17.97 13.28 -5.98
C MET A 136 16.77 12.47 -5.49
N PRO A 137 15.65 13.14 -5.15
CA PRO A 137 14.43 12.44 -4.81
C PRO A 137 13.90 11.64 -6.01
N PHE A 138 13.48 10.41 -5.76
CA PHE A 138 12.87 9.57 -6.78
C PHE A 138 11.60 10.23 -7.32
N ARG A 139 11.52 10.37 -8.65
CA ARG A 139 10.34 10.93 -9.32
C ARG A 139 9.94 10.03 -10.49
N LEU A 140 8.76 9.45 -10.33
CA LEU A 140 8.12 8.59 -11.32
C LEU A 140 6.81 9.22 -11.78
N ALA A 141 6.61 9.26 -13.09
CA ALA A 141 5.32 9.57 -13.67
C ALA A 141 4.34 8.41 -13.40
N PRO A 142 3.03 8.66 -13.30
CA PRO A 142 2.05 7.62 -12.94
C PRO A 142 2.11 6.35 -13.81
N HIS A 143 2.42 6.49 -15.10
CA HIS A 143 2.57 5.35 -16.01
C HIS A 143 3.87 4.54 -15.81
N GLU A 144 4.88 5.14 -15.18
CA GLU A 144 6.18 4.49 -14.91
C GLU A 144 6.08 3.53 -13.72
N TRP A 145 5.13 3.74 -12.80
CA TRP A 145 4.96 2.94 -11.58
C TRP A 145 4.74 1.44 -11.84
N LYS A 146 4.14 1.10 -12.98
CA LYS A 146 3.89 -0.28 -13.42
C LYS A 146 4.31 -0.45 -14.88
N SER A 147 5.50 0.04 -15.22
CA SER A 147 6.04 0.03 -16.59
C SER A 147 6.80 -1.25 -16.94
N GLY A 148 7.15 -2.09 -15.97
CA GLY A 148 7.87 -3.33 -16.22
C GLY A 148 7.83 -4.30 -15.05
N GLU A 149 8.88 -5.09 -14.91
CA GLU A 149 8.99 -6.14 -13.89
C GLU A 149 10.10 -5.89 -12.89
N ILE A 150 10.87 -4.80 -13.02
CA ILE A 150 12.00 -4.49 -12.13
C ILE A 150 11.45 -3.78 -10.89
N PRO A 151 11.54 -4.40 -9.71
CA PRO A 151 10.89 -3.86 -8.53
C PRO A 151 11.81 -2.86 -7.82
N TRP A 152 11.29 -1.67 -7.53
CA TRP A 152 11.98 -0.55 -6.89
C TRP A 152 11.26 -0.13 -5.63
N LEU A 153 11.98 -0.04 -4.51
CA LEU A 153 11.43 0.46 -3.25
C LEU A 153 11.64 1.96 -3.16
N LEU A 154 10.55 2.72 -3.13
CA LEU A 154 10.58 4.18 -3.18
C LEU A 154 10.59 4.81 -1.79
N ALA A 155 9.87 4.20 -0.85
CA ALA A 155 9.82 4.66 0.52
C ALA A 155 9.52 3.50 1.48
N VAL A 156 10.18 3.51 2.64
CA VAL A 156 9.80 2.69 3.79
C VAL A 156 9.79 3.57 5.02
N LEU A 157 8.67 3.58 5.72
CA LEU A 157 8.50 4.27 6.99
C LEU A 157 8.09 3.27 8.03
N ALA A 158 8.93 3.07 9.04
CA ALA A 158 8.58 2.24 10.19
C ALA A 158 9.66 2.37 11.27
N PRO A 159 9.32 2.09 12.54
CA PRO A 159 10.32 1.77 13.55
C PRO A 159 11.24 0.65 13.07
N LYS A 160 12.52 0.69 13.47
CA LYS A 160 13.57 -0.23 12.99
C LYS A 160 13.16 -1.72 13.01
N GLU A 161 12.50 -2.16 14.08
CA GLU A 161 12.03 -3.54 14.24
C GLU A 161 10.97 -3.91 13.19
N VAL A 162 10.03 -3.00 12.92
CA VAL A 162 8.96 -3.19 11.94
C VAL A 162 9.48 -3.07 10.51
N THR A 163 10.46 -2.19 10.27
CA THR A 163 11.11 -2.01 8.96
C THR A 163 11.74 -3.31 8.47
N GLN A 164 12.48 -4.01 9.34
CA GLN A 164 13.10 -5.29 8.96
C GLN A 164 12.07 -6.35 8.57
N ALA A 165 10.99 -6.46 9.36
CA ALA A 165 9.90 -7.38 9.05
C ALA A 165 9.18 -7.02 7.75
N LEU A 166 8.96 -5.72 7.49
CA LEU A 166 8.36 -5.20 6.26
C LEU A 166 9.20 -5.52 5.02
N VAL A 167 10.49 -5.21 5.07
CA VAL A 167 11.42 -5.46 3.96
C VAL A 167 11.49 -6.95 3.67
N LYS A 168 11.69 -7.79 4.70
CA LYS A 168 11.72 -9.25 4.55
C LYS A 168 10.43 -9.79 3.90
N LYS A 169 9.27 -9.31 4.36
CA LYS A 169 7.99 -9.71 3.76
C LYS A 169 7.90 -9.30 2.30
N LEU A 170 8.34 -8.09 1.94
CA LEU A 170 8.36 -7.66 0.55
C LEU A 170 9.33 -8.51 -0.28
N GLU A 171 10.47 -8.91 0.27
CA GLU A 171 11.42 -9.81 -0.41
C GLU A 171 10.78 -11.15 -0.75
N GLU A 172 10.06 -11.74 0.21
CA GLU A 172 9.37 -13.02 0.04
C GLU A 172 8.13 -12.94 -0.87
N THR A 173 7.50 -11.78 -1.00
CA THR A 173 6.20 -11.64 -1.70
C THR A 173 6.28 -10.93 -3.04
N VAL A 174 7.03 -9.82 -3.09
CA VAL A 174 7.13 -8.89 -4.22
C VAL A 174 8.44 -9.06 -4.97
N PHE A 175 9.57 -9.24 -4.27
CA PHE A 175 10.91 -9.26 -4.87
C PHE A 175 11.46 -10.68 -5.16
N LYS A 176 10.59 -11.70 -5.15
CA LYS A 176 10.82 -13.18 -5.11
C LYS A 176 12.03 -13.83 -5.83
N ASP A 177 12.81 -13.13 -6.64
CA ASP A 177 14.01 -13.68 -7.30
C ASP A 177 14.98 -12.58 -7.80
N LYS A 178 14.79 -11.31 -7.43
CA LYS A 178 15.62 -10.19 -7.92
C LYS A 178 16.45 -9.62 -6.79
N THR A 179 17.77 -9.54 -7.00
CA THR A 179 18.70 -8.79 -6.16
C THR A 179 18.19 -7.37 -6.08
N THR A 180 17.72 -6.96 -4.91
CA THR A 180 17.31 -5.58 -4.77
C THR A 180 18.54 -4.69 -4.89
N ASN A 181 18.55 -3.80 -5.87
CA ASN A 181 19.52 -2.72 -5.90
C ASN A 181 19.44 -1.96 -4.57
N ASP A 182 20.61 -1.76 -3.96
CA ASP A 182 20.83 -1.25 -2.60
C ASP A 182 19.76 -0.23 -2.20
N PHE A 183 18.90 -0.66 -1.27
CA PHE A 183 17.82 0.16 -0.75
C PHE A 183 18.43 1.34 -0.01
N PRO A 184 18.18 2.60 -0.41
CA PRO A 184 18.39 3.70 0.49
C PRO A 184 17.28 3.60 1.54
N LEU A 185 17.49 2.77 2.57
CA LEU A 185 16.73 2.88 3.80
C LEU A 185 16.97 4.31 4.26
N ALA A 186 15.96 5.17 4.11
CA ALA A 186 15.95 6.46 4.77
C ALA A 186 16.25 6.15 6.24
N LYS A 187 17.45 6.49 6.71
CA LYS A 187 17.91 6.09 8.03
C LYS A 187 17.02 6.82 9.03
N TRP A 188 16.24 6.05 9.78
CA TRP A 188 15.51 6.53 10.94
C TRP A 188 16.53 6.61 12.07
N GLU A 189 17.11 7.79 12.28
CA GLU A 189 17.86 8.13 13.50
C GLU A 189 16.93 8.60 14.60
#